data_AF-A0A3N5V5F0-F1
#
_entry.id   AF-A0A3N5V5F0-F1
#
_cell.length_a   1.000
_cell.length_b   1.000
_cell.length_c   1.000
_cell.angle_alpha   90.00
_cell.angle_beta   90.00
_cell.angle_gamma   90.00
#
_symmetry.space_group_name_H-M   'P 1'
#
loop_
_entity.id
_entity.type
_entity.pdbx_description
1 polymer ?
#
loop_
_entity_poly.entity_id
_entity_poly.type
_entity_poly.pdbx_seq_one_letter_code
_entity_poly.pdbx_strand_id
1 'polypeptide(L)'
;MTNGAALRMKWLTVFFALFIILVIVLADTGNLSILYQINRIPYADKAGHFILYGILALLINLTLFRSFPFRSRKRVAVISGLLLAILIGLEEFSQQYFAGRTFSLMDLTASYLGLISFSWLAFKTKK
;
A
#
# COMPACT_ATOMS: atom_id res chain seq x y z
N MET A 1 16.26 -19.85 -15.97
CA MET A 1 16.83 -18.64 -15.32
C MET A 1 15.68 -17.86 -14.65
N THR A 2 15.38 -17.93 -13.34
CA THR A 2 14.43 -16.97 -12.67
C THR A 2 14.09 -17.16 -11.18
N ASN A 3 14.41 -18.28 -10.50
CA ASN A 3 13.89 -18.53 -9.14
C ASN A 3 14.35 -17.52 -8.08
N GLY A 4 15.62 -17.09 -8.12
CA GLY A 4 16.16 -16.17 -7.11
C GLY A 4 15.56 -14.76 -7.15
N ALA A 5 15.33 -14.20 -8.35
CA ALA A 5 14.76 -12.86 -8.49
C ALA A 5 13.29 -12.79 -8.07
N ALA A 6 12.50 -13.82 -8.43
CA ALA A 6 11.11 -13.92 -7.99
C ALA A 6 11.01 -14.10 -6.47
N LEU A 7 11.91 -14.88 -5.87
CA LEU A 7 11.97 -15.07 -4.42
C LEU A 7 12.32 -13.78 -3.68
N ARG A 8 13.34 -13.02 -4.14
CA ARG A 8 13.71 -11.72 -3.55
C ARG A 8 12.54 -10.72 -3.56
N MET A 9 11.78 -10.68 -4.64
CA MET A 9 10.63 -9.77 -4.79
C MET A 9 9.46 -10.14 -3.87
N LYS A 10 9.21 -11.45 -3.68
CA LYS A 10 8.24 -11.92 -2.70
C LYS A 10 8.61 -11.45 -1.29
N TRP A 11 9.84 -11.67 -0.87
CA TRP A 11 10.31 -11.23 0.44
C TRP A 11 10.25 -9.72 0.59
N LEU A 12 10.66 -8.94 -0.42
CA LEU A 12 10.52 -7.49 -0.41
C LEU A 12 9.05 -7.05 -0.21
N THR A 13 8.12 -7.72 -0.89
CA THR A 13 6.68 -7.44 -0.74
C THR A 13 6.20 -7.74 0.68
N VAL A 14 6.62 -8.88 1.25
CA VAL A 14 6.28 -9.27 2.63
C VAL A 14 6.85 -8.28 3.64
N PHE A 15 8.14 -7.94 3.54
CA PHE A 15 8.78 -6.97 4.43
C PHE A 15 8.11 -5.60 4.34
N PHE A 16 7.78 -5.15 3.13
CA PHE A 16 7.08 -3.87 2.96
C PHE A 16 5.66 -3.90 3.53
N ALA A 17 4.93 -5.01 3.36
CA ALA A 17 3.61 -5.16 3.99
C ALA A 17 3.69 -5.17 5.53
N LEU A 18 4.67 -5.86 6.10
CA LEU A 18 4.93 -5.83 7.55
C LEU A 18 5.32 -4.43 8.04
N PHE A 19 6.10 -3.69 7.25
CA PHE A 19 6.42 -2.30 7.53
C PHE A 19 5.17 -1.41 7.54
N ILE A 20 4.26 -1.56 6.58
CA ILE A 20 2.97 -0.83 6.58
C ILE A 20 2.14 -1.17 7.82
N ILE A 21 2.02 -2.45 8.17
CA ILE A 21 1.31 -2.88 9.38
C ILE A 21 1.93 -2.24 10.63
N LEU A 22 3.27 -2.23 10.72
CA LEU A 22 3.98 -1.59 11.82
C LEU A 22 3.67 -0.08 11.90
N VAL A 23 3.68 0.62 10.76
CA VAL A 23 3.34 2.05 10.70
C VAL A 23 1.90 2.29 11.19
N ILE A 24 0.94 1.47 10.75
CA ILE A 24 -0.46 1.55 11.19
C ILE A 24 -0.56 1.36 12.71
N VAL A 25 -0.01 0.26 13.24
CA VAL A 25 -0.07 -0.05 14.68
C VAL A 25 0.55 1.05 15.53
N LEU A 26 1.71 1.58 15.11
CA LEU A 26 2.38 2.64 15.86
C LEU A 26 1.62 3.97 15.79
N ALA A 27 0.97 4.27 14.67
CA ALA A 27 0.16 5.47 14.53
C ALA A 27 -1.15 5.36 15.34
N ASP A 28 -1.79 4.19 15.34
CA ASP A 28 -3.03 3.93 16.06
C ASP A 28 -2.84 3.89 17.58
N THR A 29 -1.67 3.44 18.05
CA THR A 29 -1.29 3.47 19.47
C THR A 29 -0.70 4.81 19.93
N GLY A 30 -0.57 5.79 19.03
CA GLY A 30 -0.01 7.11 19.34
C GLY A 30 1.49 7.12 19.67
N ASN A 31 2.22 6.03 19.38
CA ASN A 31 3.61 5.82 19.77
C ASN A 31 4.65 6.36 18.76
N LEU A 32 4.23 7.17 17.78
CA LEU A 32 5.14 7.73 16.76
C LEU A 32 5.35 9.23 16.91
N SER A 33 6.29 9.59 17.78
CA SER A 33 6.82 10.95 17.91
C SER A 33 7.42 11.49 16.59
N ILE A 34 7.94 10.61 15.73
CA ILE A 34 8.45 10.97 14.40
C ILE A 34 7.32 11.27 13.40
N LEU A 35 6.21 10.51 13.42
CA LEU A 35 5.06 10.82 12.54
C LEU A 35 4.41 12.13 12.95
N TYR A 36 4.39 12.44 14.25
CA TYR A 36 3.90 13.73 14.73
C TYR A 36 4.67 14.90 14.10
N GLN A 37 6.00 14.79 13.97
CA GLN A 37 6.81 15.82 13.32
C GLN A 37 6.54 15.90 11.80
N ILE A 38 6.37 14.76 11.14
CA ILE A 38 6.04 14.70 9.71
C ILE A 38 4.65 15.27 9.43
N ASN A 39 3.67 15.00 10.30
CA ASN A 39 2.30 15.50 10.18
C ASN A 39 2.17 17.02 10.34
N ARG A 40 3.22 17.70 10.83
CA ARG A 40 3.28 19.17 10.83
C ARG A 40 3.62 19.75 9.46
N ILE A 41 4.17 18.95 8.56
CA ILE A 41 4.44 19.38 7.18
C ILE A 41 3.11 19.33 6.41
N PRO A 42 2.68 20.44 5.79
CA PRO A 42 1.45 20.46 5.01
C PRO A 42 1.41 19.33 3.98
N TYR A 43 0.32 18.57 3.97
CA TYR A 43 0.06 17.46 3.05
C TYR A 43 1.02 16.26 3.13
N ALA A 44 1.99 16.22 4.05
CA ALA A 44 2.93 15.10 4.15
C ALA A 44 2.24 13.77 4.46
N ASP A 45 1.20 13.80 5.28
CA ASP A 45 0.33 12.66 5.56
C ASP A 45 -0.29 12.10 4.26
N LYS A 46 -0.86 12.98 3.42
CA LYS A 46 -1.48 12.62 2.13
C LYS A 46 -0.47 12.05 1.14
N ALA A 47 0.71 12.65 1.10
CA ALA A 47 1.82 12.12 0.31
C ALA A 47 2.25 10.74 0.82
N GLY A 48 2.27 10.54 2.14
CA GLY A 48 2.50 9.26 2.79
C GLY A 48 1.49 8.21 2.35
N HIS A 49 0.20 8.50 2.49
CA HIS A 49 -0.90 7.64 2.03
C HIS A 49 -0.75 7.26 0.54
N PHE A 50 -0.51 8.23 -0.32
CA PHE A 50 -0.31 8.00 -1.76
C PHE A 50 0.90 7.10 -2.04
N ILE A 51 2.07 7.43 -1.46
CA ILE A 51 3.33 6.73 -1.75
C ILE A 51 3.33 5.33 -1.13
N LEU A 52 2.95 5.19 0.13
CA LEU A 52 3.01 3.94 0.87
C LEU A 52 2.05 2.89 0.28
N TYR A 53 0.78 3.24 0.09
CA TYR A 53 -0.18 2.33 -0.53
C TYR A 53 0.11 2.10 -2.02
N GLY A 54 0.66 3.10 -2.72
CA GLY A 54 1.15 2.95 -4.08
C GLY A 54 2.27 1.91 -4.19
N ILE A 55 3.33 2.04 -3.39
CA ILE A 55 4.46 1.08 -3.39
C ILE A 55 3.96 -0.33 -3.02
N LEU A 56 3.07 -0.45 -2.03
CA LEU A 56 2.48 -1.73 -1.65
C LEU A 56 1.76 -2.38 -2.84
N ALA A 57 0.91 -1.62 -3.55
CA ALA A 57 0.21 -2.09 -4.73
C ALA A 57 1.16 -2.51 -5.87
N LEU A 58 2.21 -1.72 -6.11
CA LEU A 58 3.24 -2.04 -7.11
C LEU A 58 3.92 -3.37 -6.80
N LEU A 59 4.40 -3.54 -5.56
CA LEU A 59 5.11 -4.75 -5.13
C LEU A 59 4.21 -5.99 -5.20
N ILE A 60 2.98 -5.90 -4.71
CA ILE A 60 2.00 -6.99 -4.79
C ILE A 60 1.75 -7.38 -6.25
N ASN A 61 1.46 -6.42 -7.12
CA ASN A 61 1.18 -6.71 -8.53
C ASN A 61 2.38 -7.34 -9.24
N LEU A 62 3.59 -6.80 -9.08
CA LEU A 62 4.80 -7.38 -9.67
C LEU A 62 5.07 -8.79 -9.16
N THR A 63 4.86 -9.04 -7.87
CA THR A 63 5.01 -10.36 -7.25
C THR A 63 3.97 -11.35 -7.76
N LEU A 64 2.71 -10.94 -7.88
CA LEU A 64 1.64 -11.80 -8.39
C LEU A 64 1.79 -12.09 -9.89
N PHE A 65 2.19 -11.12 -10.71
CA PHE A 65 2.44 -11.33 -12.14
C PHE A 65 3.57 -12.35 -12.39
N ARG A 66 4.59 -12.36 -11.53
CA ARG A 66 5.68 -13.34 -11.59
C ARG A 66 5.27 -14.71 -11.05
N SER A 67 4.44 -14.74 -10.02
CA SER A 67 4.00 -15.99 -9.36
C SER A 67 2.91 -16.73 -10.16
N PHE A 68 2.10 -16.00 -10.92
CA PHE A 68 1.01 -16.55 -11.73
C PHE A 68 1.16 -16.20 -13.21
N PRO A 69 2.23 -16.68 -13.91
CA PRO A 69 2.56 -16.25 -15.27
C PRO A 69 1.50 -16.62 -16.31
N PHE A 70 0.66 -17.61 -16.04
CA PHE A 70 -0.42 -18.08 -16.94
C PHE A 70 -1.75 -17.34 -16.74
N ARG A 71 -1.86 -16.49 -15.70
CA ARG A 71 -3.08 -15.70 -15.47
C ARG A 71 -3.00 -14.35 -16.17
N SER A 72 -4.15 -13.83 -16.60
CA SER A 72 -4.25 -12.48 -17.15
C SER A 72 -3.78 -11.45 -16.13
N ARG A 73 -2.75 -10.66 -16.47
CA ARG A 73 -2.25 -9.56 -15.63
C ARG A 73 -3.36 -8.57 -15.27
N LYS A 74 -4.27 -8.28 -16.20
CA LYS A 74 -5.41 -7.39 -15.95
C LYS A 74 -6.30 -7.96 -14.85
N ARG A 75 -6.65 -9.25 -14.95
CA ARG A 75 -7.49 -9.91 -13.94
C ARG A 75 -6.80 -9.95 -12.57
N VAL A 76 -5.51 -10.27 -12.55
CA VAL A 76 -4.72 -10.26 -11.31
C VAL A 76 -4.70 -8.86 -10.68
N ALA A 77 -4.39 -7.82 -11.45
CA ALA A 77 -4.33 -6.44 -10.97
C ALA A 77 -5.67 -5.90 -10.45
N VAL A 78 -6.78 -6.25 -11.12
CA VAL A 78 -8.12 -5.85 -10.68
C VAL A 78 -8.47 -6.53 -9.37
N ILE A 79 -8.25 -7.85 -9.24
CA ILE A 79 -8.58 -8.58 -8.02
C ILE A 79 -7.72 -8.11 -6.84
N SER A 80 -6.40 -8.02 -7.02
CA SER A 80 -5.51 -7.51 -5.96
C SER A 80 -5.83 -6.07 -5.60
N GLY A 81 -6.11 -5.22 -6.60
CA GLY A 81 -6.50 -3.83 -6.40
C GLY A 81 -7.79 -3.67 -5.61
N LEU A 82 -8.84 -4.43 -5.93
CA LEU A 82 -10.10 -4.40 -5.19
C LEU A 82 -9.94 -4.87 -3.74
N LEU A 83 -9.17 -5.94 -3.52
CA LEU A 83 -8.87 -6.42 -2.17
C LEU A 83 -8.10 -5.36 -1.36
N LEU A 84 -7.08 -4.74 -1.96
CA LEU A 84 -6.35 -3.65 -1.31
C LEU A 84 -7.23 -2.43 -1.06
N ALA A 85 -8.10 -2.05 -2.00
CA ALA A 85 -9.03 -0.94 -1.80
C ALA A 85 -9.95 -1.17 -0.61
N ILE A 86 -10.50 -2.38 -0.46
CA ILE A 86 -11.31 -2.76 0.70
C ILE A 86 -10.48 -2.65 1.99
N LEU A 87 -9.27 -3.20 2.02
CA LEU A 87 -8.41 -3.16 3.21
C LEU A 87 -8.02 -1.73 3.61
N ILE A 88 -7.67 -0.88 2.64
CA ILE A 88 -7.35 0.54 2.84
C ILE A 88 -8.58 1.27 3.38
N GLY A 89 -9.75 1.04 2.77
CA GLY A 89 -11.00 1.67 3.23
C GLY A 89 -11.37 1.25 4.65
N LEU A 90 -11.17 -0.02 5.01
CA LEU A 90 -11.39 -0.52 6.37
C LEU A 90 -10.38 0.07 7.37
N GLU A 91 -9.11 0.19 7.00
CA GLU A 91 -8.08 0.79 7.85
C GLU A 91 -8.40 2.26 8.12
N GLU A 92 -8.63 3.06 7.07
CA GLU A 92 -8.96 4.49 7.21
C GLU A 92 -10.27 4.68 7.99
N PHE A 93 -11.28 3.85 7.75
CA PHE A 93 -12.53 3.88 8.53
C PHE A 93 -12.30 3.49 9.99
N SER A 94 -11.40 2.55 10.28
CA SER A 94 -11.12 2.12 11.66
C SER A 94 -10.49 3.23 12.51
N GLN A 95 -9.83 4.21 11.88
CA GLN A 95 -9.19 5.34 12.56
C GLN A 95 -10.15 6.14 13.45
N GLN A 96 -11.45 6.16 13.15
CA GLN A 96 -12.45 6.84 14.00
C GLN A 96 -12.55 6.26 15.43
N TYR A 97 -12.05 5.05 15.66
CA TYR A 97 -12.06 4.38 16.96
C TYR A 97 -10.76 4.60 17.76
N PHE A 98 -9.80 5.36 17.22
CA PHE A 98 -8.51 5.62 17.86
C PHE A 98 -8.37 7.11 18.20
N ALA A 99 -8.08 7.42 19.47
CA ALA A 99 -8.08 8.79 19.99
C ALA A 99 -7.06 9.76 19.32
N GLY A 100 -6.03 9.23 18.67
CA GLY A 100 -5.00 10.01 17.97
C GLY A 100 -5.16 10.06 16.45
N ARG A 101 -6.27 9.55 15.91
CA ARG A 101 -6.50 9.39 14.47
C ARG A 101 -7.87 9.96 14.09
N THR A 102 -8.02 10.34 12.83
CA THR A 102 -9.25 10.92 12.31
C THR A 102 -9.50 10.36 10.94
N PHE A 103 -10.67 9.75 10.74
CA PHE A 103 -11.11 9.36 9.41
C PHE A 103 -11.07 10.56 8.45
N SER A 104 -10.40 10.39 7.31
CA SER A 104 -10.23 11.45 6.33
C SER A 104 -10.49 10.96 4.92
N LEU A 105 -11.52 11.54 4.27
CA LEU A 105 -11.80 11.28 2.86
C LEU A 105 -10.63 11.69 1.95
N MET A 106 -9.84 12.68 2.36
CA MET A 106 -8.68 13.13 1.60
C MET A 106 -7.54 12.10 1.66
N ASP A 107 -7.33 11.48 2.81
CA ASP A 107 -6.30 10.46 3.01
C ASP A 107 -6.72 9.13 2.34
N LEU A 108 -8.01 8.80 2.41
CA LEU A 108 -8.59 7.71 1.62
C LEU A 108 -8.40 7.92 0.11
N THR A 109 -8.70 9.13 -0.38
CA THR A 109 -8.56 9.48 -1.80
C THR A 109 -7.10 9.41 -2.23
N ALA A 110 -6.17 9.94 -1.43
CA ALA A 110 -4.73 9.85 -1.69
C ALA A 110 -4.27 8.39 -1.76
N SER A 111 -4.74 7.54 -0.84
CA SER A 111 -4.44 6.11 -0.81
C SER A 111 -4.92 5.39 -2.07
N TYR A 112 -6.16 5.66 -2.51
CA TYR A 112 -6.73 5.09 -3.74
C TYR A 112 -6.04 5.59 -5.00
N LEU A 113 -5.67 6.87 -5.06
CA LEU A 113 -4.87 7.39 -6.18
C LEU A 113 -3.51 6.69 -6.26
N GLY A 114 -2.83 6.50 -5.12
CA GLY A 114 -1.58 5.75 -5.04
C GLY A 114 -1.74 4.33 -5.56
N LEU A 115 -2.74 3.60 -5.03
CA LEU A 115 -3.11 2.25 -5.44
C LEU A 115 -3.32 2.15 -6.97
N ILE A 116 -4.10 3.06 -7.55
CA ILE A 116 -4.42 3.05 -8.99
C ILE A 116 -3.18 3.37 -9.83
N SER A 117 -2.47 4.46 -9.53
CA SER A 117 -1.31 4.92 -10.28
C SER A 117 -0.19 3.88 -10.30
N PHE A 118 0.08 3.26 -9.17
CA PHE A 118 1.16 2.27 -9.05
C PHE A 118 0.74 0.89 -9.55
N SER A 119 -0.54 0.52 -9.47
CA SER A 119 -1.05 -0.67 -10.17
C SER A 119 -0.94 -0.54 -11.68
N TRP A 120 -1.22 0.65 -12.23
CA TRP A 120 -1.01 0.96 -13.64
C TRP A 120 0.47 0.87 -14.03
N LEU A 121 1.37 1.43 -13.21
CA LEU A 121 2.81 1.32 -13.39
C LEU A 121 3.28 -0.14 -13.41
N ALA A 122 2.80 -0.96 -12.47
CA ALA A 122 3.09 -2.39 -12.42
C ALA A 122 2.66 -3.09 -13.72
N PHE A 123 1.48 -2.75 -14.22
CA PHE A 123 0.94 -3.32 -15.46
C PHE A 123 1.77 -2.95 -16.70
N LYS A 124 2.28 -1.71 -16.75
CA LYS A 124 3.15 -1.22 -17.83
C LYS A 124 4.57 -1.79 -17.79
N THR A 125 5.01 -2.29 -16.65
CA THR A 125 6.34 -2.88 -16.49
C THR A 125 6.41 -4.16 -17.34
N LYS A 126 7.24 -4.13 -18.40
CA LYS A 126 7.51 -5.29 -19.25
C LYS A 126 8.32 -6.33 -18.45
N LYS A 127 8.11 -7.60 -18.81
CA LYS A 127 8.71 -8.76 -18.13
C LYS A 127 10.23 -8.73 -18.23
#